data_AF-A0A959JUZ8-F1
#
_entry.id   AF-A0A959JUZ8-F1
#
_cell.length_a   1.000
_cell.length_b   1.000
_cell.length_c   1.000
_cell.angle_alpha   90.00
_cell.angle_beta   90.00
_cell.angle_gamma   90.00
#
_symmetry.space_group_name_H-M   'P 1'
#
loop_
_entity.id
_entity.type
_entity.pdbx_description
1 polymer ?
#
loop_
_entity_poly.entity_id
_entity_poly.type
_entity_poly.pdbx_seq_one_letter_code
_entity_poly.pdbx_strand_id
1 'polypeptide(L)'
;MTAFIYYLSLPIIYLISWLPFPLLYLLSDLLYFILHKILRYRVQVVSTNLKNAFPDKTIDELKQIENAFYRYFCDLILETIKTLTITPSTVRKRVTFGDMSGFKKFYDLHQSVII
;
A
#
# COMPACT_ATOMS: atom_id res chain seq x y z
N MET A 1 -3.99 19.94 -22.45
CA MET A 1 -3.01 18.85 -22.19
C MET A 1 -3.40 17.96 -21.00
N THR A 2 -3.87 18.51 -19.88
CA THR A 2 -4.28 17.73 -18.69
C THR A 2 -5.48 16.80 -18.94
N ALA A 3 -6.54 17.28 -19.62
CA ALA A 3 -7.71 16.46 -19.94
C ALA A 3 -7.35 15.23 -20.80
N PHE A 4 -6.45 15.39 -21.77
CA PHE A 4 -6.00 14.28 -22.62
C PHE A 4 -5.26 13.20 -21.81
N ILE A 5 -4.32 13.61 -20.95
CA ILE A 5 -3.58 12.68 -20.08
C ILE A 5 -4.56 11.96 -19.13
N TYR A 6 -5.54 12.68 -18.60
CA TYR A 6 -6.57 12.12 -17.74
C TYR A 6 -7.41 11.05 -18.46
N TYR A 7 -7.93 11.35 -19.65
CA TYR A 7 -8.72 10.38 -20.41
C TYR A 7 -7.90 9.19 -20.89
N LEU A 8 -6.58 9.36 -21.07
CA LEU A 8 -5.67 8.27 -21.42
C LEU A 8 -5.30 7.41 -20.20
N SER A 9 -5.11 8.00 -19.01
CA SER A 9 -4.69 7.27 -17.82
C SER A 9 -5.84 6.46 -17.19
N LEU A 10 -7.08 6.95 -17.25
CA LEU A 10 -8.25 6.26 -16.73
C LEU A 10 -8.41 4.81 -17.21
N PRO A 11 -8.46 4.51 -18.52
CA PRO A 11 -8.64 3.14 -18.99
C PRO A 11 -7.50 2.22 -18.53
N ILE A 12 -6.27 2.74 -18.43
CA ILE A 12 -5.11 2.00 -17.93
C ILE A 12 -5.28 1.67 -16.45
N ILE A 13 -5.70 2.64 -15.63
CA ILE A 13 -5.95 2.43 -14.20
C ILE A 13 -7.06 1.40 -13.98
N TYR A 14 -8.16 1.48 -14.73
CA TYR A 14 -9.25 0.50 -14.63
C TYR A 14 -8.83 -0.90 -15.10
N LEU A 15 -8.01 -0.99 -16.16
CA LEU A 15 -7.46 -2.26 -16.62
C LEU A 15 -6.62 -2.93 -15.53
N ILE A 16 -5.74 -2.17 -14.88
CA ILE A 16 -4.92 -2.66 -13.76
C ILE A 16 -5.83 -3.07 -12.58
N SER A 17 -6.82 -2.25 -12.25
CA SER A 17 -7.76 -2.53 -11.15
C SER A 17 -8.52 -3.85 -11.38
N TRP A 18 -8.86 -4.20 -12.61
CA TRP A 18 -9.55 -5.46 -12.92
C TRP A 18 -8.69 -6.71 -12.78
N LEU A 19 -7.36 -6.60 -12.76
CA LEU A 19 -6.48 -7.77 -12.69
C LEU A 19 -6.77 -8.64 -11.45
N PRO A 20 -6.71 -9.97 -11.56
CA PRO A 20 -6.76 -10.86 -10.41
C PRO A 20 -5.53 -10.63 -9.51
N PHE A 21 -5.69 -10.85 -8.20
CA PHE A 21 -4.67 -10.57 -7.20
C PHE A 21 -3.27 -11.15 -7.52
N PRO A 22 -3.10 -12.40 -8.00
CA PRO A 22 -1.78 -12.92 -8.32
C PRO A 22 -1.04 -12.11 -9.40
N LEU A 23 -1.75 -11.65 -10.43
CA LEU A 23 -1.17 -10.80 -11.47
C LEU A 23 -0.87 -9.40 -10.95
N LEU A 24 -1.71 -8.91 -10.03
CA LEU A 24 -1.49 -7.63 -9.38
C LEU A 24 -0.22 -7.65 -8.51
N TYR A 25 0.02 -8.72 -7.75
CA TYR A 25 1.27 -8.87 -6.97
C TYR A 25 2.50 -9.06 -7.87
N LEU A 26 2.38 -9.77 -9.00
CA LEU A 26 3.46 -9.83 -9.99
C LEU A 26 3.81 -8.45 -10.55
N LEU A 27 2.78 -7.64 -10.86
CA LEU A 27 2.97 -6.26 -11.30
C LEU A 27 3.59 -5.40 -10.18
N SER A 28 3.24 -5.66 -8.92
CA SER A 28 3.82 -4.98 -7.76
C SER A 28 5.31 -5.27 -7.63
N ASP A 29 5.74 -6.54 -7.80
CA ASP A 29 7.15 -6.92 -7.77
C ASP A 29 7.95 -6.24 -8.89
N LEU A 30 7.36 -6.11 -10.09
CA LEU A 30 7.95 -5.35 -11.19
C LEU A 30 8.06 -3.86 -10.83
N LEU A 31 7.00 -3.28 -10.27
CA LEU A 31 6.99 -1.88 -9.85
C LEU A 31 8.03 -1.62 -8.75
N TYR A 32 8.17 -2.53 -7.80
CA TYR A 32 9.22 -2.51 -6.78
C TYR A 32 10.61 -2.48 -7.41
N PHE A 33 10.87 -3.35 -8.38
CA PHE A 33 12.16 -3.38 -9.07
C PHE A 33 12.45 -2.04 -9.76
N ILE A 34 11.46 -1.48 -10.47
CA ILE A 34 11.61 -0.20 -11.16
C ILE A 34 11.82 0.95 -10.16
N LEU A 35 10.92 1.11 -9.17
CA LEU A 35 10.95 2.23 -8.24
C LEU A 35 12.17 2.18 -7.32
N HIS A 36 12.49 1.01 -6.78
CA HIS A 36 13.56 0.88 -5.80
C HIS A 36 14.93 0.67 -6.48
N LYS A 37 15.05 -0.28 -7.41
CA LYS A 37 16.37 -0.67 -7.95
C LYS A 37 16.81 0.21 -9.12
N ILE A 38 15.90 0.62 -10.00
CA ILE A 38 16.24 1.45 -11.17
C ILE A 38 16.21 2.93 -10.81
N LEU A 39 15.05 3.44 -10.37
CA LEU A 39 14.83 4.87 -10.17
C LEU A 39 15.32 5.38 -8.80
N ARG A 40 15.53 4.48 -7.83
CA ARG A 40 15.89 4.80 -6.44
C ARG A 40 14.98 5.87 -5.83
N TYR A 41 13.68 5.75 -6.05
CA TYR A 41 12.68 6.75 -5.66
C TYR A 41 12.68 7.01 -4.15
N ARG A 42 13.08 8.21 -3.72
CA ARG A 42 13.06 8.69 -2.31
C ARG A 42 13.82 7.83 -1.29
N VAL A 43 14.79 7.04 -1.74
CA VAL A 43 15.57 6.12 -0.87
C VAL A 43 16.24 6.86 0.30
N GLN A 44 16.78 8.05 0.07
CA GLN A 44 17.44 8.84 1.13
C GLN A 44 16.51 9.26 2.26
N VAL A 45 15.25 9.60 1.93
CA VAL A 45 14.25 10.02 2.92
C VAL A 45 13.84 8.82 3.76
N VAL A 46 13.57 7.69 3.11
CA VAL A 46 13.22 6.44 3.81
C VAL A 46 14.36 5.99 4.71
N SER A 47 15.60 5.98 4.21
CA SER A 47 16.78 5.60 4.97
C SER A 47 16.99 6.50 6.20
N THR A 48 16.86 7.81 6.05
CA THR A 48 16.96 8.76 7.16
C THR A 48 15.86 8.54 8.19
N ASN A 49 14.61 8.34 7.76
CA ASN A 49 13.49 8.07 8.65
C ASN A 49 13.69 6.76 9.43
N LEU A 50 14.18 5.70 8.77
CA LEU A 50 14.46 4.42 9.42
C LEU A 50 15.58 4.53 10.47
N LYS A 51 16.65 5.28 10.19
CA LYS A 51 17.71 5.55 11.18
C LYS A 51 17.18 6.31 12.40
N ASN A 52 16.30 7.29 12.18
CA ASN A 52 15.71 8.07 13.27
C ASN A 52 14.70 7.25 14.09
N ALA A 53 13.91 6.40 13.44
CA ALA A 53 12.89 5.57 14.10
C ALA A 53 13.48 4.35 14.82
N PHE A 54 14.60 3.82 14.33
CA PHE A 54 15.25 2.62 14.86
C PHE A 54 16.76 2.86 15.07
N PRO A 55 17.14 3.74 16.02
CA PRO A 55 18.54 4.10 16.24
C PRO A 55 19.41 2.93 16.70
N ASP A 56 18.82 1.92 17.35
CA ASP A 56 19.54 0.76 17.89
C ASP A 56 19.79 -0.35 16.86
N LYS A 57 19.30 -0.20 15.62
CA LYS A 57 19.45 -1.22 14.57
C LYS A 57 20.71 -1.03 13.74
N THR A 58 21.29 -2.15 13.33
CA THR A 58 22.45 -2.16 12.43
C THR A 58 22.07 -1.69 11.02
N ILE A 59 23.05 -1.26 10.24
CA ILE A 59 22.84 -0.79 8.86
C ILE A 59 22.20 -1.89 7.98
N ASP A 60 22.57 -3.14 8.19
CA ASP A 60 22.02 -4.26 7.42
C ASP A 60 20.56 -4.55 7.77
N GLU A 61 20.18 -4.48 9.04
CA GLU A 61 18.77 -4.59 9.46
C GLU A 61 17.94 -3.43 8.89
N LEU A 62 18.45 -2.20 8.94
CA LEU A 62 17.76 -1.04 8.37
C LEU A 62 17.56 -1.20 6.86
N LYS A 63 18.54 -1.77 6.16
CA LYS A 63 18.44 -2.05 4.72
C LYS A 63 17.43 -3.16 4.43
N GLN A 64 17.32 -4.18 5.27
CA GLN A 64 16.27 -5.19 5.14
C GLN A 64 14.88 -4.59 5.30
N ILE A 65 14.69 -3.73 6.31
CA ILE A 65 13.44 -3.00 6.53
C ILE A 65 13.12 -2.07 5.35
N GLU A 66 14.10 -1.36 4.83
CA GLU A 66 13.94 -0.50 3.63
C GLU A 66 13.46 -1.31 2.42
N ASN A 67 14.09 -2.47 2.14
CA ASN A 67 13.66 -3.34 1.05
C ASN A 67 12.22 -3.85 1.25
N ALA A 68 11.89 -4.28 2.48
CA ALA A 68 10.54 -4.73 2.83
C ALA A 68 9.50 -3.60 2.68
N PHE A 69 9.85 -2.39 3.13
CA PHE A 69 9.04 -1.19 2.97
C PHE A 69 8.73 -0.92 1.50
N TYR A 70 9.72 -0.96 0.60
CA TYR A 70 9.46 -0.69 -0.81
C TYR A 70 8.60 -1.76 -1.50
N ARG A 71 8.74 -3.03 -1.12
CA ARG A 71 7.85 -4.10 -1.62
C ARG A 71 6.41 -3.84 -1.16
N TYR A 72 6.23 -3.67 0.15
CA TYR A 72 4.93 -3.34 0.73
C TYR A 72 4.33 -2.05 0.16
N PHE A 73 5.15 -1.03 -0.10
CA PHE A 73 4.69 0.23 -0.68
C PHE A 73 4.15 0.04 -2.10
N CYS A 74 4.78 -0.81 -2.91
CA CYS A 74 4.27 -1.14 -4.24
C CYS A 74 2.98 -1.96 -4.16
N ASP A 75 2.90 -2.90 -3.21
CA ASP A 75 1.69 -3.68 -2.95
C ASP A 75 0.54 -2.74 -2.58
N LEU A 76 0.78 -1.82 -1.63
CA LEU A 76 -0.20 -0.83 -1.18
C LEU A 76 -0.70 0.06 -2.33
N ILE A 77 0.18 0.50 -3.24
CA ILE A 77 -0.22 1.30 -4.41
C ILE A 77 -1.19 0.51 -5.29
N LEU A 78 -0.83 -0.73 -5.65
CA LEU A 78 -1.67 -1.53 -6.54
C LEU A 78 -2.94 -2.02 -5.86
N GLU A 79 -2.89 -2.35 -4.57
CA GLU A 79 -4.08 -2.67 -3.77
C GLU A 79 -5.01 -1.47 -3.64
N THR A 80 -4.49 -0.25 -3.53
CA THR A 80 -5.30 0.98 -3.59
C THR A 80 -5.98 1.13 -4.95
N ILE A 81 -5.29 0.83 -6.05
CA ILE A 81 -5.93 0.82 -7.38
C ILE A 81 -6.99 -0.28 -7.47
N LYS A 82 -6.77 -1.43 -6.83
CA LYS A 82 -7.73 -2.54 -6.79
C LYS A 82 -9.04 -2.15 -6.10
N THR A 83 -9.03 -1.22 -5.14
CA THR A 83 -10.25 -0.80 -4.44
C THR A 83 -11.30 -0.17 -5.36
N LEU A 84 -10.90 0.33 -6.53
CA LEU A 84 -11.83 0.90 -7.53
C LEU A 84 -12.82 -0.14 -8.10
N THR A 85 -12.45 -1.43 -8.10
CA THR A 85 -13.25 -2.48 -8.76
C THR A 85 -13.48 -3.72 -7.92
N ILE A 86 -12.84 -3.82 -6.75
CA ILE A 86 -13.04 -4.94 -5.83
C ILE A 86 -14.46 -4.97 -5.28
N THR A 87 -15.04 -6.18 -5.17
CA THR A 87 -16.37 -6.34 -4.58
C THR A 87 -16.31 -6.39 -3.04
N PRO A 88 -17.35 -5.89 -2.33
CA PRO A 88 -17.41 -5.98 -0.87
C PRO A 88 -17.31 -7.43 -0.35
N SER A 89 -17.82 -8.41 -1.10
CA SER A 89 -17.69 -9.83 -0.73
C SER A 89 -16.26 -10.34 -0.78
N THR A 90 -15.44 -9.82 -1.70
CA THR A 90 -14.01 -10.16 -1.79
C THR A 90 -13.23 -9.53 -0.65
N VAL A 91 -13.53 -8.26 -0.32
CA VAL A 91 -12.93 -7.57 0.83
C VAL A 91 -13.20 -8.33 2.12
N ARG A 92 -14.45 -8.72 2.37
CA ARG A 92 -14.84 -9.50 3.56
C ARG A 92 -14.13 -10.85 3.71
N LYS A 93 -13.65 -11.45 2.62
CA LYS A 93 -12.88 -12.71 2.65
C LYS A 93 -11.39 -12.49 2.98
N ARG A 94 -10.89 -11.28 2.78
CA ARG A 94 -9.46 -10.95 2.88
C ARG A 94 -9.11 -10.11 4.10
N VAL A 95 -10.08 -9.33 4.59
CA VAL A 95 -9.91 -8.47 5.76
C VAL A 95 -10.50 -9.17 6.97
N THR A 96 -9.70 -9.27 8.02
CA THR A 96 -10.15 -9.71 9.34
C THR A 96 -9.93 -8.57 10.32
N PHE A 97 -10.87 -8.43 11.25
CA PHE A 97 -10.76 -7.43 12.32
C PHE A 97 -10.26 -8.12 13.58
N GLY A 98 -9.30 -7.48 14.26
CA GLY A 98 -8.81 -7.91 15.56
C GLY A 98 -9.80 -7.59 16.67
N ASP A 99 -9.29 -7.27 17.86
CA ASP A 99 -10.14 -6.86 18.97
C ASP A 99 -10.91 -5.56 18.64
N MET A 100 -12.23 -5.66 18.62
CA MET A 100 -13.15 -4.55 18.37
C MET A 100 -13.83 -4.06 19.66
N SER A 101 -13.40 -4.53 20.83
CA SER A 101 -13.99 -4.18 22.13
C SER A 101 -14.05 -2.67 22.37
N GLY A 102 -12.94 -1.97 22.06
CA GLY A 102 -12.83 -0.52 22.17
C GLY A 102 -13.86 0.20 21.30
N PHE A 103 -13.97 -0.19 20.02
CA PHE A 103 -14.95 0.39 19.10
C PHE A 103 -16.39 0.08 19.52
N LYS A 104 -16.66 -1.16 19.90
CA LYS A 104 -17.99 -1.62 20.29
C LYS A 104 -18.51 -0.86 21.52
N LYS A 105 -17.63 -0.58 22.49
CA LYS A 105 -18.00 0.23 23.67
C LYS A 105 -18.54 1.61 23.27
N PHE A 106 -17.83 2.34 22.41
CA PHE A 106 -18.26 3.68 21.98
C PHE A 106 -19.48 3.63 21.05
N TYR A 107 -19.57 2.58 20.22
CA TYR A 107 -20.74 2.33 19.40
C TYR A 107 -22.01 2.12 20.24
N ASP A 108 -21.95 1.26 21.26
CA ASP A 108 -23.07 0.97 22.16
C ASP A 108 -23.49 2.23 22.95
N LEU A 109 -22.53 3.11 23.28
CA LEU A 109 -22.76 4.40 23.94
C LEU A 109 -23.25 5.51 23.00
N HIS A 110 -23.43 5.24 21.70
CA HIS A 110 -23.80 6.23 20.68
C HIS A 110 -22.86 7.44 20.64
N GLN A 111 -21.58 7.21 20.90
CA GLN A 111 -20.54 8.24 20.90
C GLN A 111 -19.74 8.20 19.59
N SER A 112 -19.36 9.38 19.11
CA SER A 112 -18.47 9.53 17.96
C SER A 112 -17.09 8.94 18.27
N VAL A 113 -16.46 8.32 17.26
CA VAL A 113 -15.10 7.78 17.34
C VAL A 113 -14.23 8.48 16.30
N ILE A 114 -13.02 8.91 16.69
CA ILE A 114 -11.99 9.44 15.80
C ILE A 114 -10.87 8.40 15.74
N ILE A 115 -10.50 7.99 14.52
CA ILE A 115 -9.48 6.98 14.23
C ILE A 115 -8.27 7.67 13.60
#